data_AF-A0A838FD50-F1
#
_entry.id   AF-A0A838FD50-F1
#
_cell.length_a   1.000
_cell.length_b   1.000
_cell.length_c   1.000
_cell.angle_alpha   90.00
_cell.angle_beta   90.00
_cell.angle_gamma   90.00
#
_symmetry.space_group_name_H-M   'P 1'
#
loop_
_entity.id
_entity.type
_entity.pdbx_description
1 polymer ?
#
loop_
_entity_poly.entity_id
_entity_poly.type
_entity_poly.pdbx_seq_one_letter_code
_entity_poly.pdbx_strand_id
1 'polypeptide(L)'
;AAAVRYSGRTSQRRAVSLTLSNRRTSVLRFSLAFRAACQNGELNSGVETSRIAVRRGVFRAPGSATVPLDGGLSARTQINARGRIGAGAVTGTFRLTATIMNAQGQPLDTCSTGTVRYRATRR
;
A
#
# COMPACT_ATOMS: atom_id res chain seq x y z
N ALA A 1 -18.32 -11.36 16.86
CA ALA A 1 -18.05 -11.85 15.48
C ALA A 1 -16.67 -11.40 15.02
N ALA A 2 -15.87 -12.30 14.45
CA ALA A 2 -14.44 -12.09 14.19
C ALA A 2 -14.16 -11.54 12.78
N ALA A 3 -13.22 -10.58 12.70
CA ALA A 3 -12.79 -9.98 11.44
C ALA A 3 -12.13 -11.03 10.53
N VAL A 4 -12.35 -10.92 9.21
CA VAL A 4 -11.77 -11.86 8.24
C VAL A 4 -10.38 -11.38 7.84
N ARG A 5 -9.37 -12.24 8.00
CA ARG A 5 -7.97 -11.91 7.71
C ARG A 5 -7.49 -12.58 6.43
N TYR A 6 -6.66 -11.87 5.70
CA TYR A 6 -5.98 -12.33 4.49
C TYR A 6 -4.49 -12.02 4.61
N SER A 7 -3.66 -12.91 4.08
CA SER A 7 -2.22 -12.69 3.96
C SER A 7 -1.71 -13.22 2.63
N GLY A 8 -0.67 -12.61 2.10
CA GLY A 8 0.00 -13.14 0.91
C GLY A 8 1.19 -12.28 0.50
N ARG A 9 1.40 -12.16 -0.81
CA ARG A 9 2.56 -11.46 -1.36
C ARG A 9 2.20 -10.56 -2.54
N THR A 10 3.06 -9.57 -2.75
CA THR A 10 3.12 -8.77 -3.97
C THR A 10 3.90 -9.52 -5.05
N SER A 11 3.80 -9.04 -6.29
CA SER A 11 4.63 -9.49 -7.43
C SER A 11 6.12 -9.25 -7.23
N GLN A 12 6.49 -8.34 -6.31
CA GLN A 12 7.86 -8.11 -5.85
C GLN A 12 8.28 -9.06 -4.72
N ARG A 13 7.47 -10.11 -4.42
CA ARG A 13 7.67 -11.07 -3.32
C ARG A 13 7.64 -10.46 -1.92
N ARG A 14 7.12 -9.24 -1.76
CA ARG A 14 6.96 -8.56 -0.48
C ARG A 14 5.63 -8.92 0.17
N ALA A 15 5.51 -8.78 1.50
CA ALA A 15 4.31 -9.16 2.22
C ALA A 15 3.10 -8.24 1.90
N VAL A 16 1.91 -8.81 1.93
CA VAL A 16 0.63 -8.07 1.98
C VAL A 16 -0.28 -8.71 3.01
N SER A 17 -1.00 -7.89 3.77
CA SER A 17 -2.04 -8.34 4.69
C SER A 17 -3.26 -7.45 4.60
N LEU A 18 -4.43 -8.05 4.83
CA LEU A 18 -5.70 -7.35 4.78
C LEU A 18 -6.67 -7.92 5.82
N THR A 19 -7.34 -7.04 6.56
CA THR A 19 -8.39 -7.40 7.52
C THR A 19 -9.68 -6.74 7.08
N LEU A 20 -10.73 -7.53 6.83
CA LEU A 20 -12.08 -7.04 6.51
C LEU A 20 -12.94 -6.97 7.75
N SER A 21 -13.91 -6.06 7.73
CA SER A 21 -15.03 -6.09 8.66
C SER A 21 -15.82 -7.39 8.49
N ASN A 22 -16.56 -7.78 9.53
CA ASN A 22 -17.35 -9.02 9.53
C ASN A 22 -18.33 -9.09 8.35
N ARG A 23 -18.95 -7.94 8.03
CA ARG A 23 -19.89 -7.80 6.91
C ARG A 23 -19.19 -7.65 5.55
N ARG A 24 -17.85 -7.63 5.52
CA ARG A 24 -17.01 -7.42 4.32
C ARG A 24 -17.32 -6.12 3.56
N THR A 25 -17.86 -5.13 4.26
CA THR A 25 -18.22 -3.81 3.72
C THR A 25 -17.09 -2.79 3.86
N SER A 26 -16.03 -3.13 4.59
CA SER A 26 -14.86 -2.27 4.76
C SER A 26 -13.60 -3.08 4.99
N VAL A 27 -12.47 -2.52 4.54
CA VAL A 27 -11.13 -2.95 4.93
C VAL A 27 -10.75 -2.20 6.19
N LEU A 28 -10.62 -2.93 7.30
CA LEU A 28 -10.22 -2.39 8.59
C LEU A 28 -8.73 -2.06 8.63
N ARG A 29 -7.91 -2.92 8.03
CA ARG A 29 -6.45 -2.74 7.92
C ARG A 29 -5.98 -3.32 6.60
N PHE A 30 -5.14 -2.58 5.89
CA PHE A 30 -4.47 -3.01 4.68
C PHE A 30 -3.02 -2.61 4.77
N SER A 31 -2.12 -3.59 4.75
CA SER A 31 -0.68 -3.37 4.82
C SER A 31 0.00 -4.00 3.61
N LEU A 32 0.92 -3.27 3.01
CA LEU A 32 1.73 -3.69 1.86
C LEU A 32 3.18 -3.32 2.11
N ALA A 33 4.09 -4.27 1.97
CA ALA A 33 5.51 -3.99 1.79
C ALA A 33 5.83 -3.85 0.30
N PHE A 34 6.78 -2.98 -0.04
CA PHE A 34 7.14 -2.66 -1.43
C PHE A 34 8.62 -2.34 -1.60
N ARG A 35 9.06 -2.42 -2.85
CA ARG A 35 10.32 -1.87 -3.36
C ARG A 35 9.98 -0.82 -4.42
N ALA A 36 10.55 0.37 -4.31
CA ALA A 36 10.41 1.43 -5.30
C ALA A 36 11.80 1.79 -5.84
N ALA A 37 11.93 1.83 -7.17
CA ALA A 37 13.16 2.30 -7.81
C ALA A 37 13.20 3.82 -7.73
N CYS A 38 14.33 4.37 -7.31
CA CYS A 38 14.62 5.80 -7.25
C CYS A 38 15.64 6.16 -8.34
N GLN A 39 15.88 7.45 -8.57
CA GLN A 39 16.97 7.85 -9.47
C GLN A 39 18.32 7.41 -8.90
N ASN A 40 18.50 7.54 -7.58
CA ASN A 40 19.74 7.22 -6.89
C ASN A 40 19.56 6.04 -5.91
N GLY A 41 19.14 4.88 -6.43
CA GLY A 41 19.02 3.64 -5.66
C GLY A 41 17.57 3.21 -5.48
N GLU A 42 17.22 2.74 -4.27
CA GLU A 42 15.91 2.12 -4.03
C GLU A 42 15.37 2.36 -2.64
N LEU A 43 14.05 2.53 -2.57
CA LEU A 43 13.29 2.63 -1.32
C LEU A 43 12.59 1.30 -1.04
N ASN A 44 12.96 0.66 0.07
CA ASN A 44 12.26 -0.52 0.60
C ASN A 44 11.48 -0.10 1.85
N SER A 45 10.16 -0.21 1.80
CA SER A 45 9.31 0.26 2.90
C SER A 45 7.97 -0.47 2.91
N GLY A 46 7.08 -0.03 3.81
CA GLY A 46 5.71 -0.50 3.90
C GLY A 46 4.73 0.64 4.10
N VAL A 47 3.49 0.41 3.70
CA VAL A 47 2.38 1.32 3.91
C VAL A 47 1.27 0.58 4.62
N GLU A 48 0.59 1.27 5.54
CA GLU A 48 -0.64 0.82 6.15
C GLU A 48 -1.73 1.85 5.91
N THR A 49 -2.92 1.38 5.53
CA THR A 49 -4.13 2.20 5.44
C THR A 49 -5.29 1.44 6.07
N SER A 50 -6.28 2.18 6.54
CA SER A 50 -7.42 1.64 7.29
C SER A 50 -8.72 2.30 6.85
N ARG A 51 -9.85 1.72 7.25
CA ARG A 51 -11.20 2.25 7.03
C ARG A 51 -11.54 2.47 5.55
N ILE A 52 -11.09 1.59 4.66
CA ILE A 52 -11.40 1.68 3.23
C ILE A 52 -12.79 1.08 2.98
N ALA A 53 -13.67 1.82 2.32
CA ALA A 53 -14.97 1.29 1.92
C ALA A 53 -14.84 0.18 0.86
N VAL A 54 -15.63 -0.88 1.01
CA VAL A 54 -15.79 -1.94 0.01
C VAL A 54 -17.17 -1.80 -0.62
N ARG A 55 -17.22 -1.68 -1.94
CA ARG A 55 -18.47 -1.62 -2.72
C ARG A 55 -18.45 -2.74 -3.76
N ARG A 56 -19.48 -3.59 -3.75
CA ARG A 56 -19.61 -4.75 -4.67
C ARG A 56 -18.35 -5.63 -4.68
N GLY A 57 -17.77 -5.87 -3.50
CA GLY A 57 -16.54 -6.66 -3.33
C GLY A 57 -15.27 -5.98 -3.83
N VAL A 58 -15.30 -4.70 -4.18
CA VAL A 58 -14.15 -3.93 -4.66
C VAL A 58 -13.83 -2.80 -3.70
N PHE A 59 -12.55 -2.54 -3.47
CA PHE A 59 -12.08 -1.35 -2.75
C PHE A 59 -11.08 -0.55 -3.60
N ARG A 60 -11.02 0.75 -3.30
CA ARG A 60 -10.03 1.69 -3.84
C ARG A 60 -9.52 2.51 -2.67
N ALA A 61 -8.21 2.67 -2.58
CA ALA A 61 -7.53 3.40 -1.53
C ALA A 61 -6.49 4.33 -2.15
N PRO A 62 -6.92 5.45 -2.77
CA PRO A 62 -6.03 6.55 -3.04
C PRO A 62 -5.61 7.19 -1.70
N GLY A 63 -4.38 7.66 -1.61
CA GLY A 63 -3.89 8.35 -0.43
C GLY A 63 -2.62 9.12 -0.72
N SER A 64 -2.34 10.10 0.12
CA SER A 64 -1.07 10.81 0.12
C SER A 64 -0.68 11.14 1.55
N ALA A 65 0.60 11.09 1.83
CA ALA A 65 1.15 11.47 3.13
C ALA A 65 2.57 12.00 2.95
N THR A 66 2.96 12.94 3.81
CA THR A 66 4.37 13.28 4.00
C THR A 66 4.86 12.51 5.22
N VAL A 67 5.88 11.68 5.03
CA VAL A 67 6.49 10.92 6.12
C VAL A 67 7.90 11.46 6.38
N PRO A 68 8.29 11.71 7.64
CA PRO A 68 9.67 12.06 7.95
C PRO A 68 10.59 10.88 7.64
N LEU A 69 11.81 11.19 7.22
CA LEU A 69 12.92 10.27 7.04
C LEU A 69 14.10 10.76 7.90
N ASP A 70 15.15 9.95 7.98
CA ASP A 70 16.35 10.31 8.71
C ASP A 70 17.08 11.52 8.08
N GLY A 71 17.88 12.22 8.87
CA GLY A 71 18.71 13.33 8.37
C GLY A 71 17.93 14.60 7.99
N GLY A 72 16.73 14.79 8.53
CA GLY A 72 15.88 15.95 8.21
C GLY A 72 15.21 15.87 6.84
N LEU A 73 15.24 14.70 6.20
CA LEU A 73 14.55 14.45 4.95
C LEU A 73 13.07 14.13 5.20
N SER A 74 12.26 14.23 4.16
CA SER A 74 10.89 13.74 4.17
C SER A 74 10.51 13.13 2.83
N ALA A 75 9.52 12.24 2.80
CA ALA A 75 8.98 11.69 1.57
C ALA A 75 7.51 12.08 1.41
N ARG A 76 7.21 12.84 0.36
CA ARG A 76 5.83 13.05 -0.07
C ARG A 76 5.41 11.86 -0.91
N THR A 77 4.52 11.05 -0.36
CA THR A 77 4.03 9.82 -0.98
C THR A 77 2.65 10.02 -1.59
N GLN A 78 2.41 9.36 -2.71
CA GLN A 78 1.10 9.17 -3.32
C GLN A 78 0.92 7.69 -3.61
N ILE A 79 -0.15 7.12 -3.11
CA ILE A 79 -0.52 5.73 -3.35
C ILE A 79 -1.88 5.66 -4.03
N ASN A 80 -2.00 4.74 -4.98
CA ASN A 80 -3.28 4.33 -5.53
C ASN A 80 -3.35 2.80 -5.50
N ALA A 81 -4.06 2.28 -4.49
CA ALA A 81 -4.32 0.85 -4.39
C ALA A 81 -5.77 0.53 -4.75
N ARG A 82 -5.97 -0.62 -5.38
CA ARG A 82 -7.30 -1.18 -5.66
C ARG A 82 -7.27 -2.68 -5.49
N GLY A 83 -8.39 -3.26 -5.09
CA GLY A 83 -8.50 -4.71 -4.93
C GLY A 83 -9.93 -5.22 -5.07
N ARG A 84 -10.04 -6.51 -5.42
CA ARG A 84 -11.27 -7.28 -5.48
C ARG A 84 -11.21 -8.43 -4.46
N ILE A 85 -12.24 -8.52 -3.64
CA ILE A 85 -12.44 -9.55 -2.62
C ILE A 85 -13.30 -10.65 -3.25
N GLY A 86 -12.70 -11.83 -3.43
CA GLY A 86 -13.39 -13.06 -3.79
C GLY A 86 -13.72 -13.92 -2.57
N ALA A 87 -14.24 -15.13 -2.81
CA ALA A 87 -14.67 -16.04 -1.75
C ALA A 87 -13.50 -16.49 -0.83
N GLY A 88 -12.32 -16.71 -1.39
CA GLY A 88 -11.13 -17.18 -0.65
C GLY A 88 -9.86 -16.35 -0.83
N ALA A 89 -9.89 -15.32 -1.68
CA ALA A 89 -8.72 -14.51 -1.97
C ALA A 89 -9.08 -13.05 -2.25
N VAL A 90 -8.13 -12.17 -1.96
CA VAL A 90 -8.11 -10.78 -2.41
C VAL A 90 -7.01 -10.64 -3.44
N THR A 91 -7.33 -10.01 -4.57
CA THR A 91 -6.36 -9.69 -5.63
C THR A 91 -6.44 -8.22 -5.95
N GLY A 92 -5.33 -7.63 -6.40
CA GLY A 92 -5.35 -6.23 -6.78
C GLY A 92 -4.02 -5.72 -7.28
N THR A 93 -3.96 -4.40 -7.40
CA THR A 93 -2.77 -3.66 -7.81
C THR A 93 -2.60 -2.44 -6.94
N PHE A 94 -1.36 -2.01 -6.73
CA PHE A 94 -1.06 -0.68 -6.25
C PHE A 94 0.04 -0.03 -7.08
N ARG A 95 0.05 1.30 -7.07
CA ARG A 95 1.17 2.12 -7.53
C ARG A 95 1.48 3.13 -6.44
N LEU A 96 2.76 3.30 -6.14
CA LEU A 96 3.25 4.32 -5.22
C LEU A 96 4.32 5.15 -5.92
N THR A 97 4.24 6.45 -5.71
CA THR A 97 5.30 7.41 -6.03
C THR A 97 5.68 8.13 -4.74
N ALA A 98 6.97 8.31 -4.49
CA ALA A 98 7.50 9.07 -3.38
C ALA A 98 8.47 10.12 -3.91
N THR A 99 8.30 11.38 -3.52
CA THR A 99 9.28 12.44 -3.76
C THR A 99 10.01 12.71 -2.46
N ILE A 100 11.32 12.46 -2.44
CA ILE A 100 12.17 12.73 -1.29
C ILE A 100 12.51 14.22 -1.30
N MET A 101 12.36 14.88 -0.16
CA MET A 101 12.56 16.32 0.01
C MET A 101 13.59 16.58 1.11
N ASN A 102 14.42 17.62 0.95
CA ASN A 102 15.29 18.11 2.01
C ASN A 102 14.51 18.92 3.06
N ALA A 103 15.22 19.42 4.09
CA ALA A 103 14.64 20.22 5.16
C ALA A 103 14.02 21.54 4.66
N GLN A 104 14.48 22.07 3.52
CA GLN A 104 13.97 23.26 2.86
C GLN A 104 12.75 22.95 1.95
N GLY A 105 12.30 21.70 1.89
CA GLY A 105 11.18 21.27 1.06
C GLY A 105 11.49 21.09 -0.43
N GLN A 106 12.78 21.11 -0.81
CA GLN A 106 13.20 20.92 -2.20
C GLN A 106 13.32 19.43 -2.53
N PRO A 107 12.87 18.98 -3.72
CA PRO A 107 12.96 17.59 -4.11
C PRO A 107 14.43 17.18 -4.37
N LEU A 108 14.83 16.03 -3.82
CA LEU A 108 16.15 15.43 -4.02
C LEU A 108 16.09 14.18 -4.91
N ASP A 109 15.01 13.40 -4.83
CA ASP A 109 14.83 12.16 -5.59
C ASP A 109 13.35 11.85 -5.77
N THR A 110 13.03 11.02 -6.75
CA THR A 110 11.71 10.45 -6.96
C THR A 110 11.80 8.94 -7.11
N CYS A 111 11.07 8.23 -6.24
CA CYS A 111 10.95 6.78 -6.27
C CYS A 111 9.58 6.34 -6.79
N SER A 112 9.52 5.28 -7.60
CA SER A 112 8.27 4.66 -8.01
C SER A 112 8.30 3.15 -7.96
N THR A 113 7.18 2.54 -7.58
CA THR A 113 7.00 1.08 -7.62
C THR A 113 6.63 0.57 -9.01
N GLY A 114 6.25 1.46 -9.93
CA GLY A 114 5.43 1.06 -11.08
C GLY A 114 4.10 0.45 -10.62
N THR A 115 3.47 -0.36 -11.47
CA THR A 115 2.27 -1.11 -11.08
C THR A 115 2.65 -2.45 -10.46
N VAL A 116 2.36 -2.63 -9.18
CA VAL A 116 2.65 -3.85 -8.44
C VAL A 116 1.35 -4.62 -8.20
N ARG A 117 1.29 -5.86 -8.71
CA ARG A 117 0.18 -6.80 -8.42
C ARG A 117 0.35 -7.38 -7.02
N TYR A 118 -0.75 -7.70 -6.35
CA TYR A 118 -0.74 -8.46 -5.10
C TYR A 118 -1.86 -9.49 -5.03
N ARG A 119 -1.63 -10.53 -4.24
CA ARG A 119 -2.62 -11.56 -3.92
C ARG A 119 -2.48 -11.97 -2.45
N ALA A 120 -3.61 -12.05 -1.76
CA ALA A 120 -3.70 -12.53 -0.39
C ALA A 120 -4.81 -13.57 -0.28
N THR A 121 -4.57 -14.67 0.44
CA THR A 121 -5.57 -15.72 0.68
C THR A 121 -6.09 -15.63 2.10
N ARG A 122 -7.33 -16.08 2.30
CA ARG A 122 -7.97 -16.10 3.60
C ARG A 122 -7.16 -16.99 4.57
N ARG A 123 -7.01 -16.54 5.81
CA ARG A 123 -6.53 -17.35 6.94
C ARG A 123 -7.69 -17.73 7.86
#